data_AF-A0A381YB90-F1
#
_entry.id   AF-A0A381YB90-F1
#
_cell.length_a   1.000
_cell.length_b   1.000
_cell.length_c   1.000
_cell.angle_alpha   90.00
_cell.angle_beta   90.00
_cell.angle_gamma   90.00
#
_symmetry.space_group_name_H-M   'P 1'
#
loop_
_entity.id
_entity.type
_entity.pdbx_description
1 polymer ?
#
loop_
_entity_poly.entity_id
_entity_poly.type
_entity_poly.pdbx_seq_one_letter_code
_entity_poly.pdbx_strand_id
1 'polypeptide(L)'
;MDPLDDYPDFIIPAARKVASNPNSKGIIMGGSGQGEAIAANRIKGARAVVYYDGPMEIVKLSRTHNNANILSFGSRFITHEKAAEAVDLWLNEPFEGGRHKQRIDKLDN
;
A
#
# COMPACT_ATOMS: atom_id res chain seq x y z
N MET A 1 -4.99 15.10 9.72
CA MET A 1 -3.68 15.68 9.39
C MET A 1 -3.85 17.17 9.35
N ASP A 2 -2.94 17.86 10.01
CA ASP A 2 -2.74 19.29 9.84
C ASP A 2 -2.36 19.53 8.36
N PRO A 3 -2.89 20.57 7.68
CA PRO A 3 -2.43 20.97 6.35
C PRO A 3 -0.91 21.22 6.26
N LEU A 4 -0.24 21.46 7.38
CA LEU A 4 1.21 21.65 7.49
C LEU A 4 1.98 20.34 7.77
N ASP A 5 1.29 19.22 7.99
CA ASP A 5 1.95 17.92 8.21
C ASP A 5 2.61 17.42 6.92
N ASP A 6 3.93 17.30 6.94
CA ASP A 6 4.69 16.67 5.87
C ASP A 6 4.52 15.15 5.92
N TYR A 7 3.75 14.59 4.97
CA TYR A 7 3.48 13.16 4.91
C TYR A 7 4.73 12.25 5.02
N PRO A 8 5.94 12.60 4.50
CA PRO A 8 7.10 11.72 4.64
C PRO A 8 7.46 11.39 6.10
N ASP A 9 7.24 12.32 7.03
CA ASP A 9 7.60 12.16 8.45
C ASP A 9 6.80 11.04 9.13
N PHE A 10 5.58 10.79 8.64
CA PHE A 10 4.70 9.73 9.14
C PHE A 10 4.86 8.43 8.34
N ILE A 11 5.05 8.57 7.03
CA ILE A 11 5.02 7.44 6.10
C ILE A 11 6.33 6.64 6.13
N ILE A 12 7.48 7.32 6.20
CA ILE A 12 8.79 6.65 6.18
C ILE A 12 8.95 5.72 7.39
N PRO A 13 8.65 6.13 8.64
CA PRO A 13 8.72 5.22 9.79
C PRO A 13 7.78 4.02 9.67
N ALA A 14 6.55 4.23 9.18
CA ALA A 14 5.58 3.15 8.96
C ALA A 14 6.09 2.15 7.91
N ALA A 15 6.59 2.65 6.77
CA ALA A 15 7.13 1.83 5.69
C ALA A 15 8.36 1.03 6.14
N ARG A 16 9.25 1.61 6.97
CA ARG A 16 10.39 0.88 7.56
C ARG A 16 9.95 -0.27 8.45
N LYS A 17 8.95 -0.04 9.31
CA LYS A 17 8.40 -1.09 10.18
C LYS A 17 7.82 -2.23 9.35
N VAL A 18 7.03 -1.90 8.33
CA VAL A 18 6.45 -2.89 7.42
C VAL A 18 7.52 -3.68 6.67
N ALA A 19 8.51 -3.00 6.11
CA ALA A 19 9.60 -3.64 5.38
C ALA A 19 10.46 -4.55 6.27
N SER A 20 10.65 -4.20 7.55
CA SER A 20 11.44 -4.97 8.51
C SER A 20 10.74 -6.23 9.04
N ASN A 21 9.42 -6.33 8.88
CA ASN A 21 8.62 -7.47 9.34
C ASN A 21 7.80 -8.04 8.17
N PRO A 22 8.28 -9.13 7.51
CA PRO A 22 7.60 -9.73 6.37
C PRO A 22 6.15 -10.19 6.63
N ASN A 23 5.77 -10.37 7.89
CA ASN A 23 4.41 -10.78 8.29
C ASN A 23 3.50 -9.58 8.59
N SER A 24 3.98 -8.35 8.44
CA SER A 24 3.21 -7.14 8.68
C SER A 24 2.70 -6.51 7.39
N LYS A 25 1.61 -5.77 7.52
CA LYS A 25 0.97 -4.99 6.47
C LYS A 25 0.69 -3.59 6.99
N GLY A 26 0.76 -2.58 6.12
CA GLY A 26 0.50 -1.19 6.46
C GLY A 26 -0.70 -0.62 5.70
N ILE A 27 -1.49 0.22 6.37
CA ILE A 27 -2.46 1.11 5.72
C ILE A 27 -1.96 2.53 5.94
N ILE A 28 -1.87 3.32 4.87
CA ILE A 28 -1.48 4.73 4.89
C ILE A 28 -2.51 5.56 4.13
N MET A 29 -2.65 6.84 4.45
CA MET A 29 -3.66 7.70 3.83
C MET A 29 -3.16 9.13 3.73
N GLY A 30 -3.56 9.80 2.66
CA GLY A 30 -3.35 11.23 2.47
C GLY A 30 -4.34 11.81 1.48
N GLY A 31 -4.16 13.06 1.06
CA GLY A 31 -5.11 13.74 0.18
C GLY A 31 -5.39 12.96 -1.12
N SER A 32 -4.32 12.60 -1.84
CA SER A 32 -4.38 11.75 -3.03
C SER A 32 -3.86 10.33 -2.80
N GLY A 33 -3.16 10.07 -1.70
CA GLY A 33 -2.48 8.79 -1.43
C GLY A 33 -1.21 8.58 -2.26
N GLN A 34 -0.94 9.46 -3.24
CA GLN A 34 0.18 9.32 -4.18
C GLN A 34 1.50 9.68 -3.51
N GLY A 35 1.56 10.82 -2.82
CA GLY A 35 2.77 11.25 -2.10
C GLY A 35 3.18 10.21 -1.06
N GLU A 36 2.20 9.70 -0.33
CA GLU A 36 2.38 8.67 0.69
C GLU A 36 2.93 7.38 0.07
N ALA A 37 2.36 6.89 -1.05
CA ALA A 37 2.91 5.72 -1.71
C ALA A 37 4.32 5.97 -2.29
N ILE A 38 4.59 7.15 -2.84
CA ILE A 38 5.92 7.53 -3.35
C ILE A 38 6.95 7.50 -2.22
N ALA A 39 6.65 8.10 -1.07
CA ALA A 39 7.54 8.09 0.10
C ALA A 39 7.76 6.68 0.64
N ALA A 40 6.69 5.88 0.78
CA ALA A 40 6.79 4.51 1.25
C ALA A 40 7.68 3.66 0.33
N ASN A 41 7.51 3.77 -0.99
CA ASN A 41 8.28 3.02 -1.99
C ASN A 41 9.76 3.44 -2.09
N ARG A 42 10.21 4.48 -1.39
CA ARG A 42 11.66 4.75 -1.21
C ARG A 42 12.34 3.79 -0.25
N ILE A 43 11.55 3.04 0.54
CA ILE A 43 12.08 2.07 1.49
C ILE A 43 12.19 0.71 0.81
N LYS A 44 13.40 0.15 0.76
CA LYS A 44 13.65 -1.20 0.23
C LYS A 44 12.76 -2.22 0.96
N GLY A 45 12.06 -3.07 0.20
CA GLY A 45 11.11 -4.05 0.74
C GLY A 45 9.70 -3.51 1.00
N ALA A 46 9.46 -2.20 0.90
CA ALA A 46 8.13 -1.62 0.89
C ALA A 46 7.56 -1.61 -0.54
N ARG A 47 6.32 -2.07 -0.67
CA ARG A 47 5.56 -2.12 -1.93
C ARG A 47 4.19 -1.53 -1.67
N ALA A 48 4.14 -0.20 -1.72
CA ALA A 48 2.94 0.60 -1.55
C ALA A 48 2.19 0.80 -2.87
N VAL A 49 0.87 0.63 -2.81
CA VAL A 49 -0.06 0.85 -3.93
C VAL A 49 -1.12 1.87 -3.53
N VAL A 50 -1.63 2.64 -4.49
CA VAL A 50 -2.67 3.65 -4.23
C VAL A 50 -4.02 3.16 -4.71
N TYR A 51 -5.05 3.33 -3.88
CA TYR A 51 -6.44 3.12 -4.22
C TYR A 51 -7.27 4.37 -3.93
N TYR A 52 -8.12 4.73 -4.90
CA TYR A 52 -8.89 5.97 -4.93
C TYR A 52 -10.22 5.74 -5.66
N ASP A 53 -11.01 4.77 -5.20
CA ASP A 53 -12.35 4.45 -5.73
C ASP A 53 -12.39 3.85 -7.15
N GLY A 54 -11.33 3.12 -7.52
CA GLY A 54 -11.32 2.30 -8.73
C GLY A 54 -12.05 0.95 -8.57
N PRO A 55 -12.04 0.10 -9.62
CA PRO A 55 -12.56 -1.27 -9.51
C PRO A 55 -11.88 -2.04 -8.38
N MET A 56 -12.66 -2.75 -7.57
CA MET A 56 -12.14 -3.50 -6.40
C MET A 56 -11.15 -4.60 -6.80
N GLU A 57 -11.22 -5.08 -8.04
CA GLU A 57 -10.24 -5.99 -8.64
C GLU A 57 -8.81 -5.41 -8.58
N ILE A 58 -8.62 -4.09 -8.68
CA ILE A 58 -7.28 -3.48 -8.55
C ILE A 58 -6.70 -3.69 -7.14
N VAL A 59 -7.54 -3.64 -6.10
CA VAL A 59 -7.12 -3.91 -4.73
C VAL A 59 -6.71 -5.37 -4.58
N LYS A 60 -7.48 -6.30 -5.15
CA LYS A 60 -7.15 -7.72 -5.19
C LYS A 60 -5.82 -7.98 -5.90
N LEU A 61 -5.69 -7.49 -7.14
CA LEU A 61 -4.49 -7.65 -7.97
C LEU A 61 -3.25 -7.04 -7.31
N SER A 62 -3.40 -5.96 -6.54
CA SER A 62 -2.29 -5.39 -5.78
C SER A 62 -1.67 -6.40 -4.79
N ARG A 63 -2.49 -7.27 -4.19
CA ARG A 63 -2.04 -8.34 -3.30
C ARG A 63 -1.57 -9.54 -4.09
N THR A 64 -2.42 -10.11 -4.94
CA THR A 64 -2.16 -11.37 -5.62
C THR A 64 -0.94 -11.30 -6.53
N HIS A 65 -0.77 -10.19 -7.27
CA HIS A 65 0.28 -10.06 -8.29
C HIS A 65 1.51 -9.29 -7.84
N ASN A 66 1.36 -8.33 -6.93
CA ASN A 66 2.47 -7.43 -6.56
C ASN A 66 2.98 -7.68 -5.13
N ASN A 67 2.30 -8.57 -4.38
CA ASN A 67 2.52 -8.75 -2.95
C ASN A 67 2.66 -7.40 -2.22
N ALA A 68 1.80 -6.44 -2.57
CA ALA A 68 1.81 -5.13 -1.95
C ALA A 68 1.64 -5.31 -0.44
N ASN A 69 2.55 -4.75 0.35
CA ASN A 69 2.52 -4.83 1.81
C ASN A 69 2.09 -3.51 2.44
N ILE A 70 1.82 -2.49 1.62
CA ILE A 70 1.24 -1.22 2.07
C ILE A 70 0.11 -0.82 1.11
N LEU A 71 -1.08 -0.52 1.64
CA LEU A 71 -2.20 0.06 0.89
C LEU A 71 -2.34 1.55 1.25
N SER A 72 -2.24 2.41 0.24
CA SER A 72 -2.40 3.85 0.36
C SER A 72 -3.77 4.29 -0.15
N PHE A 73 -4.50 5.09 0.62
CA PHE A 73 -5.77 5.67 0.16
C PHE A 73 -5.65 7.15 -0.19
N GLY A 74 -6.26 7.52 -1.31
CA GLY A 74 -6.59 8.91 -1.63
C GLY A 74 -7.86 9.33 -0.89
N SER A 75 -7.71 9.83 0.34
CA SER A 75 -8.81 10.17 1.25
C SER A 75 -9.82 11.18 0.70
N ARG A 76 -9.43 12.01 -0.28
CA ARG A 76 -10.35 12.97 -0.94
C ARG A 76 -11.24 12.32 -2.00
N PHE A 77 -10.97 11.08 -2.38
CA PHE A 77 -11.56 10.42 -3.55
C PHE A 77 -12.35 9.16 -3.20
N ILE A 78 -12.40 8.75 -1.94
CA ILE A 78 -13.02 7.49 -1.53
C ILE A 78 -13.90 7.69 -0.30
N THR A 79 -15.01 6.97 -0.23
CA THR A 79 -15.85 6.94 0.97
C THR A 79 -15.25 6.02 2.05
N HIS A 80 -15.65 6.22 3.30
CA HIS A 80 -15.19 5.39 4.40
C HIS A 80 -15.62 3.92 4.22
N GLU A 81 -16.85 3.69 3.76
CA GLU A 81 -17.40 2.35 3.53
C GLU A 81 -16.60 1.60 2.46
N LYS A 82 -16.26 2.29 1.36
CA LYS A 82 -15.47 1.71 0.28
C LYS A 82 -14.03 1.45 0.70
N ALA A 83 -13.44 2.34 1.50
CA ALA A 83 -12.12 2.15 2.06
C ALA A 83 -12.08 0.92 2.98
N ALA A 84 -13.07 0.75 3.85
CA ALA A 84 -13.20 -0.41 4.72
C ALA A 84 -13.33 -1.72 3.91
N GLU A 85 -14.19 -1.74 2.89
CA GLU A 85 -14.33 -2.89 1.97
C GLU A 85 -13.00 -3.25 1.30
N ALA A 86 -12.26 -2.24 0.84
CA ALA A 86 -10.95 -2.44 0.22
C ALA A 86 -9.90 -2.97 1.22
N VAL A 87 -9.88 -2.46 2.46
CA VAL A 87 -8.99 -2.96 3.52
C VAL A 87 -9.29 -4.43 3.81
N ASP A 88 -10.56 -4.79 4.00
CA ASP A 88 -10.96 -6.16 4.31
C ASP A 88 -10.56 -7.14 3.19
N LEU A 89 -10.83 -6.80 1.93
CA LEU A 89 -10.38 -7.60 0.80
C LEU A 89 -8.85 -7.74 0.77
N TRP A 90 -8.14 -6.62 0.89
CA TRP A 90 -6.67 -6.58 0.78
C TRP A 90 -5.96 -7.33 1.91
N LEU A 91 -6.51 -7.30 3.12
CA LEU A 91 -5.98 -8.03 4.27
C LEU A 91 -6.14 -9.54 4.10
N ASN A 92 -7.24 -9.99 3.49
CA ASN A 92 -7.55 -11.41 3.32
C ASN A 92 -6.97 -12.02 2.03
N GLU A 93 -6.56 -11.20 1.06
CA GLU A 93 -6.08 -11.72 -0.22
C GLU A 93 -4.64 -12.30 -0.12
N PRO A 94 -4.44 -13.57 -0.50
CA PRO A 94 -3.12 -14.20 -0.52
C PRO A 94 -2.28 -13.73 -1.70
N PHE A 95 -0.95 -13.85 -1.57
CA PHE A 95 -0.04 -13.64 -2.68
C PHE A 95 0.05 -14.90 -3.56
N GLU A 96 -0.07 -14.76 -4.87
CA GLU A 96 -0.09 -15.90 -5.81
C GLU A 96 1.29 -16.56 -5.97
N GLY A 97 2.39 -15.81 -5.81
CA GLY A 97 3.73 -16.34 -6.02
C GLY A 97 4.02 -16.60 -7.51
N GLY A 98 4.70 -17.72 -7.81
CA GLY A 98 5.04 -18.10 -9.19
C GLY A 98 5.76 -17.00 -9.97
N ARG A 99 5.25 -16.67 -11.16
CA ARG A 99 5.81 -15.62 -12.05
C ARG A 99 5.85 -14.23 -11.38
N HIS A 100 4.97 -13.98 -10.42
CA HIS A 100 4.90 -12.70 -9.71
C HIS A 100 6.05 -12.53 -8.72
N LYS A 101 6.44 -13.62 -8.06
CA LYS A 101 7.58 -13.59 -7.13
C LYS A 101 8.87 -13.18 -7.83
N GLN A 102 9.12 -13.69 -9.04
CA GLN A 102 10.30 -13.31 -9.83
C GLN A 102 10.36 -11.80 -10.13
N ARG A 103 9.21 -11.14 -10.28
CA ARG A 103 9.14 -9.68 -10.51
C ARG A 103 9.44 -8.92 -9.21
N ILE A 104 8.90 -9.38 -8.09
CA ILE A 104 9.17 -8.79 -6.77
C ILE A 104 10.65 -8.94 -6.42
N ASP A 105 11.24 -10.11 -6.67
CA ASP A 105 12.67 -10.34 -6.43
C ASP A 105 13.52 -9.36 -7.27
N LYS A 106 13.09 -8.95 -8.47
CA LYS A 106 13.77 -7.90 -9.26
C LYS A 106 13.62 -6.49 -8.70
N LEU A 107 12.54 -6.21 -7.95
CA LEU A 107 12.34 -4.92 -7.29
C LEU A 107 13.16 -4.81 -6.00
N ASP A 108 13.29 -5.92 -5.27
CA ASP A 108 13.88 -5.97 -3.94
C ASP A 108 15.38 -6.36 -3.93
N ASN A 109 15.98 -6.68 -5.09
CA ASN A 109 17.42 -6.97 -5.19
C ASN A 109 18.26 -5.70 -5.41
#